data_AF-A0ABD1HNS2-F1
#
_entry.id   AF-A0ABD1HNS2-F1
#
_cell.length_a   1.000
_cell.length_b   1.000
_cell.length_c   1.000
_cell.angle_alpha   90.00
_cell.angle_beta   90.00
_cell.angle_gamma   90.00
#
_symmetry.space_group_name_H-M   'P 1'
#
loop_
_entity.id
_entity.type
_entity.pdbx_description
1 polymer ?
#
loop_
_entity_poly.entity_id
_entity_poly.type
_entity_poly.pdbx_seq_one_letter_code
_entity_poly.pdbx_strand_id
1 'polypeptide(L)'
;MRFAKTCNKLNLFTHISTAYANERREEGIILEEPLIMGGNGPPVDVADEICLLLNSSLNHIDANKFFRELGLQRAKMMGWSTTYQLSKAMGEVAVNEIRGGVPLLIIRPSIIESCYNEPLPGWIQGMRGAFHSLF
;
A
#
# COMPACT_ATOMS: atom_id res chain seq x y z
N MET A 1 -4.95 -9.16 13.69
CA MET A 1 -4.22 -8.96 14.96
C MET A 1 -4.61 -9.91 16.11
N ARG A 2 -5.66 -10.75 16.01
CA ARG A 2 -6.06 -11.66 17.10
C ARG A 2 -4.95 -12.61 17.57
N PHE A 3 -4.23 -13.23 16.63
CA PHE A 3 -3.12 -14.13 16.95
C PHE A 3 -2.00 -13.44 17.75
N ALA A 4 -1.56 -12.26 17.31
CA ALA A 4 -0.54 -11.47 18.02
C ALA A 4 -0.94 -11.16 19.48
N LYS A 5 -2.22 -10.90 19.73
CA LYS A 5 -2.74 -10.67 21.09
C LYS A 5 -2.73 -11.91 21.99
N THR A 6 -2.62 -13.11 21.43
CA THR A 6 -2.49 -14.37 22.20
C THR A 6 -1.05 -14.69 22.58
N CYS A 7 -0.07 -13.94 22.06
CA CYS A 7 1.34 -14.19 22.29
C CYS A 7 1.84 -13.47 23.56
N ASN A 8 1.90 -14.19 24.68
CA ASN A 8 2.23 -13.63 26.01
C ASN A 8 3.66 -13.05 26.13
N LYS A 9 4.57 -13.35 25.20
CA LYS A 9 5.96 -12.84 25.16
C LYS A 9 6.24 -12.04 23.89
N LEU A 10 5.21 -11.47 23.27
CA LEU A 10 5.36 -10.68 22.05
C LEU A 10 5.98 -9.31 22.37
N ASN A 11 7.22 -9.10 21.95
CA ASN A 11 7.91 -7.81 22.11
C ASN A 11 7.60 -6.83 20.98
N LEU A 12 7.45 -7.34 19.75
CA LEU A 12 7.22 -6.52 18.56
C LEU A 12 6.50 -7.35 17.50
N PHE A 13 5.46 -6.78 16.91
CA PHE A 13 4.83 -7.31 15.71
C PHE A 13 5.38 -6.56 14.49
N THR A 14 6.08 -7.28 13.61
CA THR A 14 6.63 -6.70 12.38
C THR A 14 5.73 -7.04 11.20
N HIS A 15 5.19 -6.01 10.54
CA HIS A 15 4.45 -6.13 9.29
C HIS A 15 5.34 -5.76 8.12
N ILE A 16 5.56 -6.69 7.19
CA ILE A 16 6.26 -6.42 5.93
C ILE A 16 5.22 -5.94 4.92
N SER A 17 5.21 -4.64 4.65
CA SER A 17 4.32 -4.03 3.68
C SER A 17 5.00 -3.95 2.32
N THR A 18 4.46 -4.66 1.34
CA THR A 18 4.89 -4.53 -0.07
C THR A 18 4.32 -3.27 -0.74
N ALA A 19 3.96 -2.24 0.03
CA ALA A 19 3.70 -0.92 -0.51
C ALA A 19 4.98 -0.39 -1.16
N TYR A 20 4.96 -0.10 -2.47
CA TYR A 20 6.09 0.58 -3.11
C TYR A 20 6.40 1.86 -2.35
N ALA A 21 7.69 2.07 -2.03
CA ALA A 21 8.19 3.33 -1.51
C ALA A 21 8.16 4.38 -2.64
N ASN A 22 6.98 4.98 -2.80
CA ASN A 22 6.63 6.26 -3.44
C ASN A 22 7.37 6.70 -4.73
N GLU A 23 6.58 6.99 -5.77
CA GLU A 23 7.02 7.68 -7.01
C GLU A 23 7.12 9.22 -6.86
N ARG A 24 6.67 9.78 -5.73
CA ARG A 24 6.54 11.25 -5.51
C ARG A 24 7.56 11.87 -4.57
N ARG A 25 8.67 11.20 -4.27
CA ARG A 25 9.65 11.72 -3.32
C ARG A 25 10.91 12.16 -4.08
N GLU A 26 11.30 13.39 -3.83
CA GLU A 26 12.52 14.01 -4.36
C GLU A 26 13.74 13.10 -4.09
N GLU A 27 14.72 13.12 -4.98
CA GLU A 27 15.95 12.33 -4.83
C GLU A 27 16.62 12.63 -3.48
N GLY A 28 16.89 11.59 -2.68
CA GLY A 28 17.57 11.75 -1.39
C GLY A 28 17.24 10.68 -0.34
N ILE A 29 17.70 10.93 0.89
CA ILE A 29 17.40 10.09 2.06
C ILE A 29 15.94 10.33 2.46
N ILE A 30 15.12 9.28 2.36
CA ILE A 30 13.71 9.33 2.76
C ILE A 30 13.62 8.97 4.24
N LEU A 31 13.20 9.93 5.07
CA LEU A 31 12.90 9.70 6.47
C LEU A 31 11.52 9.04 6.63
N GLU A 32 11.34 8.26 7.70
CA GLU A 32 10.03 7.72 8.03
C GLU A 32 9.08 8.84 8.50
N GLU A 33 7.90 8.89 7.89
CA GLU A 33 6.82 9.77 8.29
C GLU A 33 5.75 8.97 9.06
N PRO A 34 5.03 9.60 10.00
CA PRO A 34 3.87 8.98 10.64
C PRO A 34 2.86 8.47 9.60
N LEU A 35 2.20 7.35 9.91
CA LEU A 35 1.16 6.75 9.08
C LEU A 35 -0.11 7.62 9.08
N ILE A 36 -0.11 8.71 8.31
CA ILE A 36 -1.28 9.58 8.14
C ILE A 36 -1.90 9.25 6.79
N MET A 37 -3.11 8.68 6.82
CA MET A 37 -3.86 8.48 5.58
C MET A 37 -4.42 9.81 5.09
N GLY A 38 -4.21 10.11 3.81
CA GLY A 38 -4.68 11.34 3.17
C GLY A 38 -3.61 12.42 2.99
N GLY A 39 -2.46 12.32 3.67
CA GLY A 39 -1.41 13.35 3.58
C GLY A 39 -1.95 14.73 3.98
N ASN A 40 -2.12 15.63 3.00
CA ASN A 40 -2.74 16.96 3.15
C ASN A 40 -4.27 16.98 2.89
N GLY A 41 -4.85 15.84 2.51
CA GLY A 41 -6.28 15.65 2.28
C GLY A 41 -7.05 15.28 3.55
N PRO A 42 -8.39 15.18 3.48
CA PRO A 42 -9.22 14.80 4.62
C PRO A 42 -8.86 13.39 5.13
N PRO A 43 -8.95 13.14 6.44
CA PRO A 43 -8.73 11.81 7.02
C PRO A 43 -9.62 10.79 6.31
N VAL A 44 -9.02 9.69 5.88
CA VAL A 44 -9.73 8.63 5.17
C VAL A 44 -9.96 7.46 6.12
N ASP A 45 -11.23 7.18 6.42
CA ASP A 45 -11.63 5.94 7.05
C ASP A 45 -11.75 4.85 5.97
N VAL A 46 -11.00 3.76 6.15
CA VAL A 46 -11.01 2.62 5.22
C VAL A 46 -12.41 1.99 5.14
N ALA A 47 -13.19 2.01 6.23
CA ALA A 47 -14.54 1.49 6.24
C ALA A 47 -15.50 2.33 5.40
N ASP A 48 -15.36 3.65 5.40
CA ASP A 48 -16.17 4.56 4.59
C ASP A 48 -15.91 4.35 3.09
N GLU A 49 -14.65 4.14 2.70
CA GLU A 49 -14.30 3.79 1.31
C GLU A 49 -14.96 2.49 0.85
N ILE A 50 -14.94 1.47 1.70
CA ILE A 50 -15.55 0.19 1.40
C ILE A 50 -17.08 0.35 1.27
N CYS A 51 -17.70 1.10 2.17
CA CYS A 51 -19.15 1.36 2.11
C CYS A 51 -19.54 2.13 0.84
N LEU A 52 -18.76 3.13 0.45
CA LEU A 52 -18.96 3.89 -0.78
C LEU A 52 -18.90 2.97 -2.01
N LEU A 53 -17.88 2.10 -2.09
CA LEU A 53 -17.72 1.14 -3.18
C LEU A 53 -18.91 0.16 -3.25
N LEU A 54 -19.33 -0.41 -2.12
CA LEU A 54 -20.46 -1.34 -2.07
C LEU A 54 -21.77 -0.70 -2.53
N ASN A 55 -22.05 0.52 -2.08
CA ASN A 55 -23.27 1.25 -2.46
C ASN A 55 -23.28 1.67 -3.94
N SER A 56 -22.10 1.96 -4.50
CA SER A 56 -21.96 2.33 -5.91
C SER A 56 -22.08 1.15 -6.88
N SER A 57 -21.97 -0.10 -6.41
CA SER A 57 -21.98 -1.30 -7.25
C SER A 57 -23.31 -1.62 -7.93
N LEU A 58 -24.43 -1.08 -7.44
CA LEU A 58 -25.77 -1.57 -7.76
C LEU A 58 -26.31 -1.11 -9.13
N ASN A 59 -25.68 -0.13 -9.79
CA ASN A 59 -26.30 0.60 -10.91
C ASN A 59 -25.51 0.59 -12.24
N HIS A 60 -24.43 -0.19 -12.38
CA HIS A 60 -23.54 -0.08 -13.55
C HIS A 60 -23.51 -1.32 -14.46
N ILE A 61 -23.86 -1.11 -15.73
CA ILE A 61 -23.86 -2.12 -16.82
C ILE A 61 -22.44 -2.64 -17.10
N ASP A 62 -21.40 -1.82 -16.86
CA ASP A 62 -19.99 -2.21 -16.87
C ASP A 62 -19.33 -1.81 -15.55
N ALA A 63 -19.62 -2.61 -14.51
CA ALA A 63 -19.12 -2.40 -13.16
C ALA A 63 -17.58 -2.32 -13.10
N ASN A 64 -16.88 -3.13 -13.90
CA ASN A 64 -15.41 -3.17 -13.89
C ASN A 64 -14.79 -1.85 -14.34
N LYS A 65 -15.30 -1.27 -15.44
CA LYS A 65 -14.82 0.03 -15.92
C LYS A 65 -15.13 1.15 -14.93
N PHE A 66 -16.32 1.13 -14.35
CA PHE A 66 -16.72 2.08 -13.32
C PHE A 66 -15.79 2.04 -12.10
N PHE A 67 -15.55 0.85 -11.53
CA PHE A 67 -14.69 0.70 -10.35
C PHE A 67 -13.23 1.08 -10.62
N ARG A 68 -12.73 0.79 -11.83
CA ARG A 68 -11.38 1.20 -12.22
C ARG A 68 -11.24 2.73 -12.23
N GLU A 69 -12.20 3.42 -12.83
CA GLU A 69 -12.19 4.89 -12.90
C GLU A 69 -12.38 5.52 -11.51
N LEU A 70 -13.36 5.03 -10.76
CA LEU A 70 -13.62 5.48 -9.39
C LEU A 70 -12.38 5.31 -8.51
N GLY A 71 -11.76 4.13 -8.52
CA GLY A 71 -10.55 3.88 -7.76
C GLY A 71 -9.41 4.85 -8.13
N LEU A 72 -9.21 5.13 -9.43
CA LEU A 72 -8.20 6.09 -9.87
C LEU A 72 -8.50 7.52 -9.41
N GLN A 73 -9.77 7.92 -9.43
CA GLN A 73 -10.20 9.22 -8.91
C GLN A 73 -9.94 9.33 -7.41
N ARG A 74 -10.32 8.31 -6.63
CA ARG A 74 -10.03 8.23 -5.19
C ARG A 74 -8.52 8.31 -4.91
N ALA A 75 -7.71 7.53 -5.63
CA ALA A 75 -6.25 7.54 -5.49
C ALA A 75 -5.67 8.94 -5.70
N LYS A 76 -6.06 9.63 -6.79
CA LYS A 76 -5.61 10.99 -7.09
C LYS A 76 -6.06 12.00 -6.03
N MET A 77 -7.31 11.93 -5.57
CA MET A 77 -7.82 12.79 -4.50
C MET A 77 -7.01 12.66 -3.21
N MET A 78 -6.52 11.46 -2.92
CA MET A 78 -5.72 11.14 -1.73
C MET A 78 -4.20 11.28 -1.96
N GLY A 79 -3.78 11.81 -3.10
CA GLY A 79 -2.36 12.06 -3.41
C GLY A 79 -1.56 10.87 -3.95
N TRP A 80 -2.20 9.74 -4.23
CA TRP A 80 -1.58 8.54 -4.79
C TRP A 80 -1.65 8.51 -6.32
N SER A 81 -0.58 8.03 -6.98
CA SER A 81 -0.54 7.95 -8.46
C SER A 81 -1.36 6.78 -9.00
N THR A 82 -1.46 5.70 -8.21
CA THR A 82 -2.14 4.46 -8.60
C THR A 82 -3.09 3.95 -7.52
N THR A 83 -4.11 3.19 -7.94
CA THR A 83 -5.01 2.46 -7.04
C THR A 83 -4.28 1.41 -6.20
N TYR A 84 -3.20 0.83 -6.73
CA TYR A 84 -2.37 -0.11 -6.00
C TYR A 84 -1.72 0.54 -4.78
N GLN A 85 -1.06 1.69 -4.95
CA GLN A 85 -0.43 2.43 -3.84
C GLN A 85 -1.47 2.82 -2.79
N LEU A 86 -2.62 3.33 -3.24
CA LEU A 86 -3.76 3.61 -2.36
C LEU A 86 -4.17 2.36 -1.55
N SER A 87 -4.34 1.22 -2.21
CA SER A 87 -4.74 -0.04 -1.55
C SER A 87 -3.73 -0.50 -0.48
N LYS A 88 -2.44 -0.26 -0.71
CA LYS A 88 -1.38 -0.63 0.23
C LYS A 88 -1.34 0.32 1.43
N ALA A 89 -1.46 1.62 1.19
CA ALA A 89 -1.56 2.61 2.25
C ALA A 89 -2.79 2.35 3.16
N MET A 90 -3.95 2.02 2.57
CA MET A 90 -5.14 1.62 3.34
C MET A 90 -4.88 0.38 4.20
N GLY A 91 -4.15 -0.61 3.66
CA GLY A 91 -3.77 -1.81 4.41
C GLY A 91 -2.89 -1.51 5.62
N GLU A 92 -1.91 -0.62 5.48
CA GLU A 92 -1.04 -0.22 6.60
C GLU A 92 -1.81 0.52 7.70
N VAL A 93 -2.72 1.43 7.32
CA VAL A 93 -3.58 2.14 8.26
C VAL A 93 -4.53 1.19 8.96
N ALA A 94 -5.16 0.27 8.23
CA ALA A 94 -6.01 -0.75 8.83
C ALA A 94 -5.24 -1.61 9.85
N VAL A 95 -4.00 -2.03 9.55
CA VAL A 95 -3.14 -2.77 10.49
C VAL A 95 -2.82 -1.92 11.73
N ASN A 96 -2.53 -0.63 11.54
CA ASN A 96 -2.26 0.32 12.61
C ASN A 96 -3.48 0.52 13.53
N GLU A 97 -4.70 0.61 12.99
CA GLU A 97 -5.94 0.76 13.75
C GLU A 97 -6.30 -0.52 14.52
N ILE A 98 -6.22 -1.70 13.89
CA ILE A 98 -6.61 -2.96 14.53
C ILE A 98 -5.60 -3.46 15.58
N ARG A 99 -4.38 -2.90 15.63
CA ARG A 99 -3.31 -3.35 16.53
C ARG A 99 -3.70 -3.27 18.00
N GLY A 100 -4.51 -2.28 18.38
CA GLY A 100 -4.77 -1.95 19.78
C GLY A 100 -3.48 -1.63 20.53
N GLY A 101 -3.18 -2.37 21.60
CA GLY A 101 -1.95 -2.22 22.39
C GLY A 101 -0.74 -3.03 21.91
N VAL A 102 -0.83 -3.73 20.78
CA VAL A 102 0.30 -4.52 20.26
C VAL A 102 1.36 -3.58 19.66
N PRO A 103 2.64 -3.64 20.09
CA PRO A 103 3.72 -2.89 19.45
C PRO A 103 3.85 -3.30 17.98
N LEU A 104 3.83 -2.33 17.07
CA LEU A 104 3.80 -2.55 15.61
C LEU A 104 4.95 -1.81 14.94
N LEU A 105 5.72 -2.53 14.12
CA LEU A 105 6.68 -1.98 13.17
C LEU A 105 6.23 -2.34 11.75
N ILE A 106 6.15 -1.34 10.86
CA ILE A 106 5.86 -1.57 9.44
C ILE A 106 7.15 -1.37 8.64
N ILE A 107 7.61 -2.42 7.98
CA ILE A 107 8.80 -2.38 7.12
C ILE A 107 8.34 -2.38 5.66
N ARG A 108 8.84 -1.43 4.87
CA ARG A 108 8.60 -1.33 3.43
C ARG A 108 9.88 -1.67 2.67
N PRO A 109 10.12 -2.94 2.31
CA PRO A 109 11.31 -3.31 1.55
C PRO A 109 11.27 -2.72 0.15
N SER A 110 12.45 -2.59 -0.47
CA SER A 110 12.55 -2.34 -1.91
C SER A 110 11.98 -3.51 -2.72
N ILE A 111 11.80 -3.31 -4.02
CA ILE A 111 11.40 -4.38 -4.94
C ILE A 111 12.36 -5.56 -4.76
N ILE A 112 11.80 -6.73 -4.48
CA ILE A 112 12.55 -7.97 -4.42
C ILE A 112 12.46 -8.60 -5.81
N GLU A 113 13.57 -8.58 -6.52
CA GLU A 113 13.72 -9.24 -7.82
C GLU A 113 14.38 -10.61 -7.66
N SER A 114 14.12 -11.53 -8.59
CA SER A 114 14.73 -12.86 -8.58
C SER A 114 16.19 -12.74 -9.04
N CYS A 115 17.12 -12.79 -8.10
CA CYS A 115 18.52 -13.07 -8.40
C CYS A 115 18.77 -14.57 -8.19
N TYR A 116 19.05 -15.32 -9.27
CA TYR A 116 19.36 -16.77 -9.18
C TYR A 116 20.58 -17.04 -8.29
N ASN A 117 21.44 -16.05 -8.16
CA ASN A 117 22.36 -15.88 -7.05
C ASN A 117 22.45 -14.36 -6.83
N GLU A 118 22.41 -13.81 -5.62
CA GLU A 118 22.50 -12.34 -5.47
C GLU A 118 23.93 -11.86 -5.80
N PRO A 119 24.89 -12.45 -5.15
CA PRO A 119 26.15 -12.69 -5.78
C PRO A 119 25.97 -13.77 -6.88
N LEU A 120 25.39 -13.52 -8.11
CA LEU A 120 25.54 -14.25 -9.43
C LEU A 120 24.29 -14.25 -10.44
N PRO A 121 24.33 -14.88 -11.64
CA PRO A 121 23.53 -14.48 -12.81
C PRO A 121 22.18 -15.22 -12.96
N GLY A 122 21.14 -14.47 -13.33
CA GLY A 122 19.80 -14.96 -13.65
C GLY A 122 18.80 -13.83 -13.90
N TRP A 123 19.29 -12.69 -14.37
CA TRP A 123 18.50 -11.49 -14.60
C TRP A 123 17.47 -11.74 -15.71
N ILE A 124 16.18 -11.68 -15.37
CA ILE A 124 15.12 -11.71 -16.38
C ILE A 124 15.06 -10.31 -17.01
N GLN A 125 15.82 -10.11 -18.08
CA GLN A 125 15.74 -8.90 -18.90
C GLN A 125 14.47 -8.97 -19.77
N GLY A 126 13.31 -8.59 -19.24
CA GLY A 126 12.12 -8.41 -20.08
C GLY A 126 10.77 -8.54 -19.40
N MET A 127 9.94 -7.53 -19.67
CA MET A 127 8.48 -7.46 -19.47
C MET A 127 7.94 -7.54 -18.04
N ARG A 128 8.22 -6.50 -17.24
CA ARG A 128 7.21 -5.93 -16.35
C ARG A 128 7.16 -4.43 -16.60
N GLY A 129 6.00 -3.90 -16.92
CA GLY A 129 5.77 -2.51 -17.39
C GLY A 129 6.03 -1.40 -16.37
N ALA A 130 7.00 -1.56 -15.47
CA ALA A 130 7.44 -0.58 -14.48
C ALA A 130 8.77 0.11 -14.84
N PHE A 131 9.45 -0.29 -15.92
CA PHE A 131 10.77 0.24 -16.29
C PHE A 131 10.82 0.73 -17.75
N HIS A 132 10.01 1.73 -18.12
CA HIS A 132 10.21 2.44 -19.41
C HIS A 132 10.81 3.84 -19.27
N SER A 133 11.31 4.26 -18.10
CA SER A 133 11.85 5.64 -18.01
C SER A 133 12.88 5.85 -16.91
N LEU A 134 13.80 4.91 -16.71
CA LEU A 134 15.01 5.15 -15.92
C LEU A 134 16.22 4.49 -16.60
N PHE A 135 16.49 4.90 -17.84
CA PHE A 135 17.81 5.03 -18.43
C PHE A 135 17.76 6.15 -19.47
#